data_AF-A0A3P7RHH1-F1
#
_entry.id   AF-A0A3P7RHH1-F1
#
_cell.length_a   1.000
_cell.length_b   1.000
_cell.length_c   1.000
_cell.angle_alpha   90.00
_cell.angle_beta   90.00
_cell.angle_gamma   90.00
#
_symmetry.space_group_name_H-M   'P 1'
#
loop_
_entity.id
_entity.type
_entity.pdbx_description
1 polymer ?
#
loop_
_entity_poly.entity_id
_entity_poly.type
_entity_poly.pdbx_seq_one_letter_code
_entity_poly.pdbx_strand_id
1 'polypeptide(L)' 'MRYSQQLEHIDPLDEGVRRELLSEKFTVLPHSADPSEPTVLLFSVRRHWPPNSTDRDVLKGILYQLDAALLE' A
#
# COMPACT_ATOMS: atom_id res chain seq x y z
N MET A 1 6.06 -14.09 15.83
CA MET A 1 4.79 -14.38 15.13
C MET A 1 4.84 -13.73 13.75
N ARG A 2 4.82 -14.52 12.67
CA ARG A 2 4.67 -14.03 11.30
C ARG A 2 3.17 -13.85 11.06
N TYR A 3 2.68 -12.61 11.01
CA TYR A 3 1.27 -12.25 10.82
C TYR A 3 0.75 -12.47 9.37
N SER A 4 1.28 -13.47 8.65
CA SER A 4 1.13 -13.57 7.19
C SER A 4 -0.12 -14.32 6.71
N GLN A 5 -1.08 -14.67 7.56
CA GLN A 5 -2.24 -15.49 7.14
C GLN A 5 -3.62 -14.94 7.54
N GLN A 6 -3.73 -13.68 7.96
CA GLN A 6 -5.02 -13.10 8.42
C GLN A 6 -5.40 -11.78 7.75
N LEU A 7 -4.79 -11.42 6.62
CA LEU A 7 -5.39 -10.38 5.79
C LEU A 7 -6.51 -11.00 4.96
N GLU A 8 -7.72 -10.86 5.51
CA GLU A 8 -8.99 -10.88 4.78
C GLU A 8 -8.83 -10.24 3.39
N HIS A 9 -9.60 -10.75 2.43
CA HIS A 9 -9.76 -10.17 1.09
C HIS A 9 -9.69 -8.62 1.14
N ILE A 10 -8.68 -8.04 0.50
CA ILE A 10 -8.51 -6.59 0.45
C ILE A 10 -9.44 -6.05 -0.63
N ASP A 11 -10.57 -5.48 -0.23
CA ASP A 11 -11.43 -4.74 -1.14
C ASP A 11 -10.92 -3.29 -1.28
N PRO A 12 -10.42 -2.87 -2.46
CA PRO A 12 -9.98 -1.48 -2.66
C PRO A 12 -11.13 -0.48 -2.66
N LEU A 13 -12.39 -0.93 -2.72
CA LEU A 13 -13.57 -0.09 -2.66
C LEU A 13 -14.08 0.14 -1.23
N ASP A 14 -13.58 -0.61 -0.25
CA ASP A 14 -13.82 -0.33 1.17
C ASP A 14 -13.41 1.10 1.48
N GLU A 15 -14.29 1.87 2.13
CA GLU A 15 -14.10 3.31 2.30
C GLU A 15 -12.75 3.69 2.94
N GLY A 16 -12.35 2.94 3.98
CA GLY A 16 -11.06 3.13 4.64
C GLY A 16 -9.88 2.87 3.71
N VAL A 17 -9.85 1.71 3.06
CA VAL A 17 -8.78 1.32 2.13
C VAL A 17 -8.70 2.28 0.95
N ARG A 18 -9.84 2.58 0.33
CA ARG A 18 -9.95 3.53 -0.78
C ARG A 18 -9.38 4.90 -0.41
N ARG A 19 -9.72 5.41 0.78
CA ARG A 19 -9.19 6.67 1.29
C ARG A 19 -7.68 6.63 1.44
N GLU A 20 -7.13 5.53 1.97
CA GLU A 20 -5.69 5.37 2.07
C GLU A 20 -5.00 5.35 0.70
N LEU A 21 -5.56 4.63 -0.26
CA LEU A 21 -5.03 4.56 -1.62
C LEU A 21 -5.07 5.93 -2.32
N LEU A 22 -6.11 6.72 -2.09
CA LEU A 22 -6.28 8.06 -2.66
C LEU A 22 -5.55 9.17 -1.89
N SER A 23 -4.98 8.88 -0.71
CA SER A 23 -4.27 9.88 0.11
C SER A 23 -2.93 10.33 -0.48
N GLU A 24 -2.51 9.72 -1.60
CA GLU A 24 -1.23 9.96 -2.27
C GLU A 24 0.00 9.78 -1.36
N LYS A 25 -0.16 9.08 -0.23
CA LYS A 25 0.94 8.77 0.68
C LYS A 25 1.75 7.56 0.25
N PHE A 26 1.22 6.77 -0.68
CA PHE A 26 1.92 5.64 -1.30
C PHE A 26 2.36 6.04 -2.70
N THR A 27 3.56 5.66 -3.08
CA THR A 27 4.05 5.86 -4.44
C THR A 27 4.92 4.68 -4.83
N VAL A 28 4.55 3.97 -5.88
CA VAL A 28 5.42 2.99 -6.54
C VAL A 28 6.28 3.77 -7.53
N LEU A 29 7.60 3.75 -7.34
CA LEU A 29 8.52 4.39 -8.28
C LEU A 29 8.55 3.55 -9.57
N PRO A 30 8.64 4.21 -10.74
CA PRO A 30 8.68 3.50 -12.01
C PRO A 30 9.85 2.51 -12.04
N HIS A 31 9.57 1.32 -12.58
CA HIS A 31 10.58 0.28 -12.75
C HIS A 31 11.73 0.78 -13.63
N SER A 32 12.96 0.48 -13.20
CA SER A 32 14.09 0.49 -14.11
C SER A 32 13.92 -0.62 -15.14
N ALA A 33 14.44 -0.41 -16.34
CA ALA A 33 14.44 -1.44 -17.38
C ALA A 33 15.31 -2.66 -16.99
N ASP A 34 16.14 -2.53 -15.95
CA ASP A 34 16.94 -3.61 -15.40
C ASP A 34 16.15 -4.43 -14.37
N PRO A 35 15.86 -5.72 -14.63
CA PRO A 35 15.13 -6.59 -13.71
C PRO A 35 15.92 -6.96 -12.44
N SER A 36 17.20 -6.60 -12.36
CA SER A 36 17.98 -6.72 -11.12
C SER A 36 17.76 -5.57 -10.15
N GLU A 37 17.17 -4.46 -10.61
CA GLU A 37 16.84 -3.33 -9.76
C GLU A 37 15.54 -3.58 -8.98
N PRO A 38 15.51 -3.26 -7.68
CA PRO A 38 14.31 -3.48 -6.88
C PRO A 38 13.23 -2.46 -7.22
N THR A 39 11.97 -2.91 -7.23
CA THR A 39 10.82 -2.01 -7.17
C THR A 39 10.84 -1.27 -5.84
N VAL A 40 10.73 0.07 -5.89
CA VAL A 40 10.73 0.90 -4.69
C VAL A 40 9.32 1.44 -4.44
N LEU A 41 8.78 1.11 -3.27
CA LEU A 41 7.55 1.69 -2.75
C LEU A 41 7.88 2.73 -1.67
N LEU A 42 7.46 3.97 -1.88
CA LEU A 42 7.65 5.08 -0.96
C LEU A 42 6.39 5.32 -0.12
N PHE A 43 6.59 5.50 1.19
CA PHE A 43 5.56 5.96 2.11
C PHE A 43 5.84 7.39 2.59
N SER A 44 5.03 8.34 2.12
CA SER A 44 5.11 9.75 2.48
C SER A 44 4.39 10.02 3.81
N VAL A 45 5.11 9.87 4.91
CA VAL A 45 4.58 10.06 6.29
C VAL A 45 3.88 11.41 6.48
N ARG A 46 4.34 12.48 5.82
CA ARG A 46 3.71 13.81 5.90
C ARG A 46 2.27 13.86 5.38
N ARG A 47 1.88 12.91 4.53
CA ARG A 47 0.53 12.76 3.98
C ARG A 47 -0.33 11.79 4.79
N HIS A 48 0.27 11.10 5.78
CA HIS A 48 -0.50 10.26 6.68
C HIS A 48 -1.27 11.12 7.68
N TRP A 49 -2.58 10.85 7.78
CA TRP A 49 -3.49 11.56 8.67
C TRP A 49 -4.11 10.58 9.68
N PRO A 50 -3.47 10.36 10.86
CA PRO A 50 -3.95 9.41 11.86
C PRO A 50 -5.41 9.62 12.31
N PRO A 51 -5.94 10.86 12.46
CA PRO A 51 -7.32 11.03 12.92
C PRO A 51 -8.41 10.53 11.96
N ASN A 52 -8.08 10.24 10.71
CA ASN A 52 -9.04 9.83 9.66
C ASN A 52 -8.62 8.50 8.99
N SER A 53 -7.73 7.77 9.66
CA SER A 53 -7.05 6.58 9.16
C SER A 53 -6.93 5.56 10.29
N THR A 54 -7.11 4.28 9.99
CA THR A 54 -6.81 3.22 10.96
C THR A 54 -5.54 2.48 10.53
N ASP A 55 -4.74 2.02 11.49
CA ASP A 55 -3.54 1.22 11.19
C ASP A 55 -3.88 0.02 10.29
N ARG A 56 -5.06 -0.56 10.47
CA ARG A 56 -5.58 -1.66 9.65
C ARG A 56 -5.76 -1.24 8.19
N ASP A 57 -6.39 -0.09 7.94
CA ASP A 57 -6.63 0.41 6.58
C ASP A 57 -5.30 0.81 5.90
N VAL A 58 -4.36 1.38 6.66
CA VAL A 58 -3.00 1.68 6.17
C VAL A 58 -2.28 0.40 5.74
N LEU A 59 -2.28 -0.63 6.57
CA LEU A 59 -1.65 -1.92 6.26
C LEU A 59 -2.29 -2.59 5.05
N LYS A 60 -3.63 -2.56 4.95
CA LYS A 60 -4.36 -3.02 3.76
C LYS A 60 -3.93 -2.25 2.51
N GLY A 61 -3.80 -0.91 2.59
CA GLY A 61 -3.33 -0.08 1.49
C GLY A 61 -1.90 -0.42 1.05
N ILE A 62 -0.98 -0.65 1.99
CA ILE A 62 0.40 -1.07 1.69
C ILE A 62 0.41 -2.42 0.96
N LEU A 63 -0.37 -3.38 1.46
CA LEU A 63 -0.41 -4.73 0.87
C LEU A 63 -1.06 -4.73 -0.51
N TYR A 64 -2.09 -3.91 -0.71
CA TYR A 64 -2.68 -3.71 -2.04
C TYR A 64 -1.65 -3.15 -3.05
N GLN A 65 -0.89 -2.14 -2.65
CA GLN A 65 0.15 -1.56 -3.52
C GLN A 65 1.29 -2.55 -3.80
N LEU A 66 1.65 -3.39 -2.83
CA LEU A 66 2.63 -4.44 -3.01
C LEU A 66 2.14 -5.53 -3.97
N ASP A 67 0.88 -5.94 -3.87
CA ASP A 67 0.28 -6.91 -4.79
C ASP A 67 0.21 -6.36 -6.23
N ALA A 68 -0.25 -5.10 -6.38
CA ALA A 68 -0.28 -4.43 -7.67
C ALA A 68 1.12 -4.31 -8.31
N ALA A 69 2.14 -3.96 -7.52
CA ALA A 69 3.52 -3.82 -8.01
C ALA A 69 4.19 -5.15 -8.40
N LEU A 70 3.68 -6.28 -7.92
CA LEU A 70 4.16 -7.63 -8.29
C LEU A 70 3.46 -8.18 -9.55
N LEU A 71 2.32 -7.60 -9.93
CA LEU A 71 1.55 -8.00 -11.12
C LEU A 71 1.93 -7.21 -12.38
N GLU A 72 2.64 -6.08 -12.23
CA GLU A 72 3.26 -5.30 -13.32
C GLU A 72 4.64 -5.86 -13.70
#